data_AF-A0A2D9NKH7-F1
#
_entry.id   AF-A0A2D9NKH7-F1
#
_cell.length_a   1.000
_cell.length_b   1.000
_cell.length_c   1.000
_cell.angle_alpha   90.00
_cell.angle_beta   90.00
_cell.angle_gamma   90.00
#
_symmetry.space_group_name_H-M   'P 1'
#
loop_
_entity.id
_entity.type
_entity.pdbx_description
1 polymer ?
#
loop_
_entity_poly.entity_id
_entity_poly.type
_entity_poly.pdbx_seq_one_letter_code
_entity_poly.pdbx_strand_id
1 'polypeptide(L)'
;MIGTPLDVLPYVRGIQMVLSRYEGYTKGKRRDADKLIRDEIVRASGRARAHIINIHDSSFKDGAIPIARAAKAACTEIDVLIEDVNKATTGMNHAFFSGNRSASNSDLKKLIKHDHDVIDMVTKSVNIANSAELAFNSGSEHDEIIKLIRQCQQMTTSCRGFFGSRTTILGGLRQKSKKK
;
A
#
# COMPACT_ATOMS: atom_id res chain seq x y z
N MET A 1 -12.15 20.88 -19.85
CA MET A 1 -12.26 19.73 -18.91
C MET A 1 -11.45 18.59 -19.52
N ILE A 2 -10.26 18.26 -19.00
CA ILE A 2 -9.51 17.09 -19.50
C ILE A 2 -10.20 15.87 -18.88
N GLY A 3 -11.14 15.27 -19.62
CA GLY A 3 -11.91 14.12 -19.17
C GLY A 3 -10.96 13.00 -18.77
N THR A 4 -11.22 12.39 -17.61
CA THR A 4 -10.55 11.17 -17.18
C THR A 4 -10.71 10.13 -18.28
N PRO A 5 -9.62 9.64 -18.89
CA PRO A 5 -9.72 8.70 -19.99
C PRO A 5 -10.55 7.45 -19.60
N LEU A 6 -11.43 6.99 -20.48
CA LEU A 6 -12.39 5.91 -20.18
C LEU A 6 -11.70 4.64 -19.66
N ASP A 7 -10.48 4.37 -20.11
CA ASP A 7 -9.66 3.22 -19.73
C ASP A 7 -9.13 3.26 -18.29
N VAL A 8 -9.08 4.44 -17.65
CA VAL A 8 -8.63 4.58 -16.26
C VAL A 8 -9.79 4.71 -15.27
N LEU A 9 -11.02 4.92 -15.75
CA LEU A 9 -12.20 5.08 -14.91
C LEU A 9 -12.43 3.91 -13.94
N PRO A 10 -12.28 2.62 -14.33
CA PRO A 10 -12.47 1.52 -13.39
C PRO A 10 -11.54 1.61 -12.18
N TYR A 11 -10.27 1.96 -12.39
CA TYR A 11 -9.28 2.11 -11.32
C TYR A 11 -9.58 3.32 -10.44
N VAL A 12 -9.98 4.44 -11.03
CA VAL A 12 -10.41 5.63 -10.26
C VAL A 12 -11.61 5.29 -9.39
N ARG A 13 -12.61 4.58 -9.94
CA ARG A 13 -13.80 4.15 -9.19
C ARG A 13 -13.45 3.16 -8.09
N GLY A 14 -12.56 2.19 -8.35
CA GLY A 14 -12.06 1.27 -7.33
C GLY A 14 -11.39 1.99 -6.16
N ILE A 15 -10.54 2.98 -6.45
CA ILE A 15 -9.95 3.82 -5.39
C ILE A 15 -11.04 4.62 -4.67
N GLN A 16 -12.01 5.19 -5.39
CA GLN A 16 -13.09 5.99 -4.79
C GLN A 16 -14.02 5.20 -3.86
N MET A 17 -14.16 3.88 -4.06
CA MET A 17 -14.91 3.02 -3.13
C MET A 17 -14.26 2.99 -1.74
N VAL A 18 -12.95 3.17 -1.67
CA VAL A 18 -12.19 3.24 -0.40
C VAL A 18 -11.95 4.69 0.02
N LEU A 19 -11.76 5.60 -0.94
CA LEU A 19 -11.39 7.00 -0.73
C LEU A 19 -12.33 7.93 -1.50
N SER A 20 -13.46 8.28 -0.89
CA SER A 20 -14.50 9.12 -1.52
C SER A 20 -13.99 10.48 -2.01
N ARG A 21 -12.93 11.02 -1.39
CA ARG A 21 -12.30 12.30 -1.76
C ARG A 21 -11.28 12.18 -2.90
N TYR A 22 -11.00 10.98 -3.39
CA TYR A 22 -10.05 10.78 -4.47
C TYR A 22 -10.64 11.20 -5.82
N GLU A 23 -10.05 12.22 -6.43
CA GLU A 23 -10.47 12.72 -7.75
C GLU A 23 -9.46 12.37 -8.87
N GLY A 24 -8.47 11.53 -8.57
CA GLY A 24 -7.34 11.27 -9.45
C GLY A 24 -6.33 12.41 -9.49
N TYR A 25 -5.30 12.24 -10.32
CA TYR A 25 -4.18 13.18 -10.46
C TYR A 25 -4.50 14.38 -11.37
N THR A 26 -5.65 15.02 -11.15
CA THR A 26 -6.09 16.21 -11.88
C THR A 26 -5.19 17.42 -11.59
N LYS A 27 -5.14 18.37 -12.52
CA LYS A 27 -4.30 19.57 -12.39
C LYS A 27 -4.68 20.34 -11.11
N GLY A 28 -3.70 20.61 -10.25
CA GLY A 28 -3.90 21.30 -8.96
C GLY A 28 -4.11 20.38 -7.76
N LYS A 29 -4.64 19.17 -7.93
CA LYS A 29 -4.95 18.21 -6.84
C LYS A 29 -3.99 17.03 -6.75
N ARG A 30 -2.95 17.02 -7.58
CA ARG A 30 -1.96 15.94 -7.68
C ARG A 30 -1.31 15.55 -6.35
N ARG A 31 -0.87 16.55 -5.58
CA ARG A 31 -0.24 16.32 -4.26
C ARG A 31 -1.23 15.75 -3.26
N ASP A 32 -2.47 16.24 -3.29
CA ASP A 32 -3.53 15.78 -2.40
C ASP A 32 -3.93 14.34 -2.73
N ALA A 33 -4.03 14.00 -4.02
CA ALA A 33 -4.26 12.64 -4.48
C ALA A 33 -3.14 11.69 -4.02
N ASP A 34 -1.87 12.07 -4.21
CA ASP A 34 -0.70 11.29 -3.74
C ASP A 34 -0.74 11.07 -2.22
N LYS A 35 -1.08 12.12 -1.46
CA LYS A 35 -1.20 12.03 -0.01
C LYS A 35 -2.34 11.10 0.40
N LEU A 36 -3.53 11.24 -0.19
CA LEU A 36 -4.67 10.38 0.10
C LEU A 36 -4.37 8.90 -0.10
N ILE A 37 -3.68 8.55 -1.19
CA ILE A 37 -3.26 7.16 -1.45
C ILE A 37 -2.31 6.66 -0.35
N ARG A 38 -1.28 7.44 -0.02
CA ARG A 38 -0.30 7.04 1.01
C ARG A 38 -0.92 6.92 2.39
N ASP A 39 -1.76 7.89 2.76
CA ASP A 39 -2.48 7.88 4.05
C ASP A 39 -3.39 6.63 4.14
N GLU A 40 -4.03 6.23 3.04
CA GLU A 40 -4.83 5.01 3.00
C GLU A 40 -4.00 3.73 3.16
N ILE A 41 -2.85 3.65 2.49
CA ILE A 41 -1.95 2.49 2.63
C ILE A 41 -1.48 2.37 4.09
N VAL A 42 -1.05 3.48 4.69
CA VAL A 42 -0.64 3.51 6.12
C VAL A 42 -1.80 3.09 7.02
N ARG A 43 -2.99 3.64 6.79
CA ARG A 43 -4.20 3.32 7.58
C ARG A 43 -4.57 1.85 7.45
N ALA A 44 -4.56 1.29 6.24
CA ALA A 44 -4.86 -0.11 5.98
C ALA A 44 -3.81 -1.03 6.61
N SER A 45 -2.52 -0.74 6.43
CA SER A 45 -1.43 -1.46 7.10
C SER A 45 -1.56 -1.42 8.63
N GLY A 46 -1.96 -0.28 9.20
CA GLY A 46 -2.25 -0.17 10.64
C GLY A 46 -3.34 -1.13 11.13
N ARG A 47 -4.38 -1.37 10.32
CA ARG A 47 -5.40 -2.38 10.64
C ARG A 47 -4.85 -3.80 10.60
N ALA A 48 -4.06 -4.15 9.57
CA ALA A 48 -3.42 -5.46 9.50
C ALA A 48 -2.53 -5.67 10.73
N ARG A 49 -1.76 -4.65 11.12
CA ARG A 49 -0.92 -4.66 12.32
C ARG A 49 -1.72 -4.90 13.59
N ALA A 50 -2.89 -4.27 13.72
CA ALA A 50 -3.76 -4.43 14.89
C ALA A 50 -4.22 -5.89 15.08
N HIS A 51 -4.64 -6.55 14.00
CA HIS A 51 -5.00 -7.97 14.06
C HIS A 51 -3.80 -8.85 14.45
N ILE A 52 -2.63 -8.63 13.87
CA ILE A 52 -1.43 -9.44 14.16
C ILE A 52 -0.88 -9.20 15.57
N ILE A 53 -0.91 -7.95 16.08
CA ILE A 53 -0.41 -7.67 17.44
C ILE A 53 -1.31 -8.27 18.52
N ASN A 54 -2.63 -8.34 18.29
CA ASN A 54 -3.54 -9.04 19.20
C ASN A 54 -3.16 -10.53 19.31
N ILE A 55 -2.87 -11.19 18.19
CA ILE A 55 -2.39 -12.57 18.18
C ILE A 55 -1.06 -12.69 18.93
N HIS A 56 -0.11 -11.78 18.68
CA HIS A 56 1.18 -11.76 19.37
C HIS A 56 1.02 -11.68 20.89
N ASP A 57 0.26 -10.71 21.38
CA ASP A 57 0.15 -10.44 22.81
C ASP A 57 -0.58 -11.58 23.54
N SER A 58 -1.63 -12.14 22.94
CA SER A 58 -2.36 -13.28 23.49
C SER A 58 -1.49 -14.55 23.47
N SER A 59 -0.91 -14.91 22.32
CA SER A 59 -0.05 -16.09 22.22
C SER A 59 1.19 -16.03 23.11
N PHE A 60 1.74 -14.84 23.36
CA PHE A 60 2.84 -14.67 24.30
C PHE A 60 2.42 -14.95 25.75
N LYS A 61 1.24 -14.46 26.16
CA LYS A 61 0.68 -14.72 27.49
C LYS A 61 0.35 -16.20 27.68
N ASP A 62 -0.15 -16.85 26.64
CA ASP A 62 -0.56 -18.26 26.68
C ASP A 62 0.63 -19.25 26.54
N GLY A 63 1.86 -18.74 26.39
CA GLY A 63 3.05 -19.58 26.20
C GLY A 63 3.17 -20.21 24.81
N ALA A 64 2.31 -19.84 23.86
CA ALA A 64 2.35 -20.25 22.46
C ALA A 64 3.45 -19.50 21.68
N ILE A 65 4.70 -19.63 22.15
CA ILE A 65 5.87 -18.88 21.66
C ILE A 65 6.10 -18.98 20.13
N PRO A 66 5.88 -20.12 19.44
CA PRO A 66 6.02 -20.18 17.99
C PRO A 66 5.08 -19.23 17.25
N ILE A 67 3.82 -19.11 17.69
CA ILE A 67 2.84 -18.17 17.14
C ILE A 67 3.28 -16.73 17.41
N ALA A 68 3.66 -16.44 18.66
CA ALA A 68 4.11 -15.10 19.05
C ALA A 68 5.30 -14.62 18.20
N ARG A 69 6.31 -15.48 17.97
CA ARG A 69 7.45 -15.15 17.11
C ARG A 69 7.04 -14.86 15.67
N ALA A 70 6.14 -15.67 15.10
CA ALA A 70 5.63 -15.45 13.75
C ALA A 70 4.89 -14.11 13.65
N ALA A 71 4.01 -13.81 14.62
CA ALA A 71 3.26 -12.57 14.68
C ALA A 71 4.19 -11.36 14.82
N LYS A 72 5.22 -11.45 15.65
CA LYS A 72 6.23 -10.38 15.81
C LYS A 72 6.96 -10.06 14.51
N ALA A 73 7.36 -11.10 13.76
CA ALA A 73 8.01 -10.93 12.46
C ALA A 73 7.07 -10.23 11.45
N ALA A 74 5.81 -10.64 11.40
CA ALA A 74 4.79 -10.01 10.56
C ALA A 74 4.54 -8.54 10.95
N CYS A 75 4.41 -8.22 12.25
CA CYS A 75 4.30 -6.82 12.71
C CYS A 75 5.49 -5.97 12.27
N THR A 76 6.71 -6.50 12.36
CA THR A 76 7.93 -5.79 11.95
C THR A 76 7.89 -5.45 10.46
N GLU A 77 7.48 -6.38 9.62
CA GLU A 77 7.36 -6.13 8.18
C GLU A 77 6.27 -5.09 7.86
N ILE A 78 5.15 -5.11 8.59
CA ILE A 78 4.08 -4.10 8.44
C ILE A 78 4.60 -2.71 8.85
N ASP A 79 5.37 -2.63 9.94
CA ASP A 79 6.00 -1.38 10.39
C ASP A 79 6.98 -0.83 9.34
N VAL A 80 7.77 -1.70 8.71
CA VAL A 80 8.67 -1.31 7.61
C VAL A 80 7.89 -0.79 6.39
N LEU A 81 6.78 -1.44 6.01
CA LEU A 81 5.91 -0.92 4.94
C LEU A 81 5.37 0.47 5.27
N ILE A 82 4.86 0.67 6.48
CA ILE A 82 4.34 1.97 6.92
C ILE A 82 5.42 3.05 6.83
N GLU A 83 6.62 2.74 7.30
CA GLU A 83 7.74 3.66 7.29
C GLU A 83 8.19 4.04 5.87
N ASP A 84 8.27 3.06 4.97
CA ASP A 84 8.62 3.30 3.56
C ASP A 84 7.57 4.18 2.86
N VAL A 85 6.28 3.99 3.17
CA VAL A 85 5.19 4.81 2.63
C VAL A 85 5.25 6.24 3.16
N ASN A 86 5.51 6.42 4.45
CA ASN A 86 5.65 7.74 5.07
C ASN A 86 6.84 8.52 4.48
N LYS A 87 7.97 7.85 4.24
CA LYS A 87 9.18 8.43 3.65
C LYS A 87 9.14 8.57 2.13
N ALA A 88 8.15 7.98 1.47
CA ALA A 88 8.06 8.01 0.01
C ALA A 88 7.98 9.44 -0.53
N THR A 89 8.76 9.73 -1.57
CA THR A 89 8.77 11.06 -2.20
C THR A 89 7.53 11.29 -3.05
N THR A 90 6.92 12.47 -2.94
CA THR A 90 5.92 12.92 -3.92
C THR A 90 6.64 13.36 -5.20
N GLY A 91 6.46 12.61 -6.29
CA GLY A 91 7.14 12.88 -7.57
C GLY A 91 6.64 14.09 -8.37
N MET A 92 5.80 14.95 -7.77
CA MET A 92 5.09 16.04 -8.47
C MET A 92 5.49 17.43 -7.96
N ASN A 93 6.66 17.54 -7.33
CA ASN A 93 7.28 18.81 -6.98
C ASN A 93 7.97 19.38 -8.22
N HIS A 94 7.38 20.42 -8.81
CA HIS A 94 8.08 21.27 -9.78
C HIS A 94 8.78 22.39 -9.01
N ALA A 95 10.09 22.30 -8.84
CA ALA A 95 10.87 23.53 -8.67
C ALA A 95 10.87 24.24 -10.02
N PHE A 96 10.55 25.54 -10.07
CA PHE A 96 10.47 26.35 -11.29
C PHE A 96 11.72 26.26 -12.21
N PHE A 97 12.86 25.84 -11.66
CA PHE A 97 14.14 25.64 -12.38
C PHE A 97 14.55 24.18 -12.58
N SER A 98 13.74 23.20 -12.16
CA SER A 98 14.04 21.80 -12.44
C SER A 98 13.68 21.48 -13.89
N GLY A 99 14.64 21.00 -14.68
CA GLY A 99 14.43 20.54 -16.07
C GLY A 99 13.51 19.31 -16.21
N ASN A 100 12.65 19.06 -15.22
CA ASN A 100 11.73 17.94 -15.16
C ASN A 100 10.55 18.18 -16.11
N ARG A 101 10.14 17.13 -16.82
CA ARG A 101 8.95 17.18 -17.66
C ARG A 101 7.68 17.18 -16.80
N SER A 102 6.64 17.89 -17.22
CA SER A 102 5.31 17.71 -16.65
C SER A 102 4.82 16.28 -16.89
N ALA A 103 4.15 15.69 -15.92
CA ALA A 103 3.60 14.34 -16.06
C ALA A 103 2.64 14.24 -17.26
N SER A 104 2.87 13.27 -18.14
CA SER A 104 1.99 13.02 -19.30
C SER A 104 0.74 12.26 -18.87
N ASN A 105 -0.32 12.33 -19.68
CA ASN A 105 -1.56 11.57 -19.41
C ASN A 105 -1.29 10.06 -19.31
N SER A 106 -0.38 9.51 -20.13
CA SER A 106 0.01 8.09 -20.04
C SER A 106 0.72 7.75 -18.74
N ASP A 107 1.56 8.64 -18.22
CA ASP A 107 2.23 8.40 -16.94
C ASP A 107 1.23 8.44 -15.79
N LEU A 108 0.27 9.38 -15.82
CA LEU A 108 -0.79 9.47 -14.82
C LEU A 108 -1.69 8.23 -14.83
N LYS A 109 -2.04 7.69 -16.01
CA LYS A 109 -2.80 6.43 -16.11
C LYS A 109 -2.07 5.27 -15.43
N LYS A 110 -0.76 5.12 -15.70
CA LYS A 110 0.06 4.09 -15.06
C LYS A 110 0.11 4.25 -13.56
N LEU A 111 0.24 5.49 -13.08
CA LEU A 111 0.25 5.79 -11.65
C LEU A 111 -1.09 5.43 -10.98
N ILE A 112 -2.22 5.82 -11.58
CA ILE A 112 -3.55 5.51 -11.02
C ILE A 112 -3.77 4.00 -10.94
N LYS A 113 -3.42 3.25 -12.00
CA LYS A 113 -3.54 1.80 -12.00
C LYS A 113 -2.64 1.16 -10.93
N HIS A 114 -1.39 1.60 -10.87
CA HIS A 114 -0.43 1.13 -9.87
C HIS A 114 -0.92 1.37 -8.44
N ASP A 115 -1.38 2.59 -8.13
CA ASP A 115 -1.90 2.94 -6.80
C ASP A 115 -3.15 2.14 -6.44
N HIS A 116 -4.06 1.91 -7.39
CA HIS A 116 -5.21 1.02 -7.21
C HIS A 116 -4.76 -0.39 -6.82
N ASP A 117 -3.82 -0.96 -7.56
CA ASP A 117 -3.34 -2.32 -7.34
C ASP A 117 -2.62 -2.44 -5.98
N VAL A 118 -1.89 -1.41 -5.55
CA VAL A 118 -1.31 -1.35 -4.19
C VAL A 118 -2.41 -1.33 -3.11
N ILE A 119 -3.48 -0.54 -3.29
CA ILE A 119 -4.61 -0.49 -2.35
C ILE A 119 -5.29 -1.86 -2.24
N ASP A 120 -5.45 -2.57 -3.37
CA ASP A 120 -5.99 -3.94 -3.37
C ASP A 120 -5.06 -4.91 -2.61
N MET A 121 -3.74 -4.84 -2.83
CA MET A 121 -2.78 -5.68 -2.13
C MET A 121 -2.76 -5.45 -0.62
N VAL A 122 -2.76 -4.20 -0.15
CA VAL A 122 -2.80 -3.93 1.30
C VAL A 122 -4.15 -4.35 1.90
N THR A 123 -5.26 -4.23 1.16
CA THR A 123 -6.56 -4.72 1.59
C THR A 123 -6.57 -6.24 1.74
N LYS A 124 -5.96 -6.98 0.80
CA LYS A 124 -5.76 -8.43 0.92
C LYS A 124 -4.92 -8.78 2.15
N SER A 125 -3.87 -8.01 2.47
CA SER A 125 -3.08 -8.21 3.69
C SER A 125 -3.94 -8.08 4.95
N VAL A 126 -4.82 -7.07 5.02
CA VAL A 126 -5.76 -6.87 6.13
C VAL A 126 -6.70 -8.06 6.27
N ASN A 127 -7.26 -8.56 5.16
CA ASN A 127 -8.18 -9.70 5.19
C ASN A 127 -7.48 -10.97 5.69
N ILE A 128 -6.24 -11.23 5.25
CA ILE A 128 -5.45 -12.38 5.75
C ILE A 128 -5.14 -12.22 7.24
N ALA A 129 -4.78 -11.01 7.69
CA ALA A 129 -4.54 -10.74 9.11
C ALA A 129 -5.79 -10.99 9.97
N ASN A 130 -6.96 -10.56 9.48
CA ASN A 130 -8.24 -10.82 10.12
C ASN A 130 -8.54 -12.33 10.19
N SER A 131 -8.32 -13.07 9.09
CA SER A 131 -8.47 -14.53 9.08
C SER A 131 -7.51 -15.22 10.05
N ALA A 132 -6.27 -14.73 10.19
CA ALA A 132 -5.32 -15.25 11.16
C ALA A 132 -5.80 -15.06 12.60
N GLU A 133 -6.35 -13.88 12.93
CA GLU A 133 -6.88 -13.61 14.26
C GLU A 133 -8.14 -14.42 14.54
N LEU A 134 -9.01 -14.59 13.54
CA LEU A 134 -10.18 -15.46 13.66
C LEU A 134 -9.78 -16.92 13.92
N ALA A 135 -8.82 -17.46 13.18
CA ALA A 135 -8.31 -18.81 13.38
C ALA A 135 -7.70 -18.97 14.79
N PHE A 136 -6.92 -17.98 15.24
CA PHE A 136 -6.37 -17.97 16.60
C PHE A 136 -7.47 -18.00 17.67
N ASN A 137 -8.47 -17.12 17.56
CA ASN A 137 -9.56 -17.03 18.53
C ASN A 137 -10.51 -18.24 18.50
N SER A 138 -10.58 -18.95 17.37
CA SER A 138 -11.41 -20.15 17.21
C SER A 138 -10.70 -21.42 17.70
N GLY A 139 -9.45 -21.33 18.14
CA GLY A 139 -8.67 -22.48 18.60
C GLY A 139 -8.23 -23.41 17.45
N SER A 140 -8.03 -22.86 16.24
CA SER A 140 -7.46 -23.61 15.12
C SER A 140 -6.07 -24.17 15.48
N GLU A 141 -5.62 -25.15 14.68
CA GLU A 141 -4.30 -25.74 14.83
C GLU A 141 -3.18 -24.70 14.72
N HIS A 142 -2.14 -24.85 15.55
CA HIS A 142 -1.01 -23.92 15.60
C HIS A 142 -0.38 -23.66 14.23
N ASP A 143 -0.21 -24.71 13.42
CA ASP A 143 0.40 -24.62 12.09
C ASP A 143 -0.47 -23.83 11.11
N GLU A 144 -1.80 -23.91 11.22
CA GLU A 144 -2.73 -23.13 10.40
C GLU A 144 -2.62 -21.64 10.73
N ILE A 145 -2.60 -21.30 12.01
CA ILE A 145 -2.44 -19.92 12.49
C ILE A 145 -1.11 -19.34 12.01
N ILE A 146 -0.01 -20.09 12.18
CA ILE A 146 1.33 -19.66 11.72
C ILE A 146 1.35 -19.47 10.20
N LYS A 147 0.69 -20.35 9.45
CA LYS A 147 0.60 -20.23 7.98
C LYS A 147 -0.11 -18.94 7.57
N LEU A 148 -1.24 -18.60 8.20
CA LEU A 148 -1.97 -17.37 7.91
C LEU A 148 -1.15 -16.11 8.26
N ILE A 149 -0.48 -16.11 9.41
CA ILE A 149 0.43 -15.02 9.80
C ILE A 149 1.55 -14.84 8.76
N ARG A 150 2.16 -15.93 8.30
CA ARG A 150 3.22 -15.88 7.28
C ARG A 150 2.69 -15.42 5.92
N GLN A 151 1.46 -15.78 5.56
CA GLN A 151 0.82 -15.27 4.36
C GLN A 151 0.56 -13.75 4.43
N CYS A 152 0.15 -13.25 5.61
CA CYS A 152 0.02 -11.81 5.85
C CYS A 152 1.37 -11.10 5.69
N GLN A 153 2.43 -11.65 6.29
CA GLN A 153 3.79 -11.15 6.15
C GLN A 153 4.23 -11.11 4.68
N GLN A 154 4.05 -12.22 3.94
CA GLN A 154 4.42 -12.30 2.52
C GLN A 154 3.65 -11.30 1.65
N MET A 155 2.34 -11.15 1.88
CA MET A 155 1.52 -10.17 1.17
C MET A 155 1.99 -8.74 1.47
N THR A 156 2.34 -8.45 2.73
CA THR A 156 2.89 -7.16 3.15
C THR A 156 4.23 -6.87 2.46
N THR A 157 5.16 -7.82 2.43
CA THR A 157 6.44 -7.67 1.70
C THR A 157 6.22 -7.46 0.21
N SER A 158 5.28 -8.20 -0.38
CA SER A 158 4.94 -8.06 -1.80
C SER A 158 4.34 -6.67 -2.09
N CYS A 159 3.43 -6.20 -1.23
CA CYS A 159 2.82 -4.88 -1.30
C CYS A 159 3.90 -3.79 -1.19
N ARG A 160 4.83 -3.93 -0.25
CA ARG A 160 5.96 -3.02 -0.07
C ARG A 160 6.86 -2.93 -1.30
N GLY A 161 7.28 -4.08 -1.84
CA GLY A 161 8.10 -4.11 -3.05
C GLY A 161 7.38 -3.49 -4.25
N PHE A 162 6.09 -3.81 -4.41
CA PHE A 162 5.27 -3.27 -5.48
C PHE A 162 5.05 -1.76 -5.32
N PHE A 163 4.76 -1.27 -4.11
CA PHE A 163 4.68 0.16 -3.81
C PHE A 163 6.00 0.87 -4.11
N GLY A 164 7.15 0.29 -3.74
CA GLY A 164 8.47 0.86 -4.04
C GLY A 164 8.72 1.11 -5.54
N SER A 165 8.18 0.25 -6.41
CA SER A 165 8.29 0.39 -7.87
C SER A 165 7.61 1.65 -8.42
N ARG A 166 6.74 2.30 -7.62
CA ARG A 166 6.14 3.61 -7.90
C ARG A 166 7.20 4.68 -8.17
N THR A 167 8.36 4.58 -7.52
CA THR A 167 9.49 5.49 -7.73
C THR A 167 9.97 5.50 -9.18
N THR A 168 9.87 4.38 -9.90
CA THR A 168 10.21 4.31 -11.33
C THR A 168 9.18 5.05 -12.18
N ILE A 169 7.89 4.91 -11.87
CA ILE A 169 6.80 5.64 -12.54
C ILE A 169 6.98 7.15 -12.32
N LEU A 170 7.27 7.55 -11.08
CA LEU A 170 7.53 8.93 -10.69
C LEU A 170 8.86 9.48 -11.22
N GLY A 171 9.91 8.65 -11.27
CA GLY A 171 11.23 8.99 -11.81
C GLY A 171 11.20 9.20 -13.32
N GLY A 172 10.36 8.42 -14.03
CA GLY A 172 10.00 8.68 -15.41
C GLY A 172 9.39 10.08 -15.62
N LEU A 173 8.74 10.68 -14.62
CA LEU A 173 8.26 12.07 -14.68
C LEU A 173 9.41 13.10 -14.61
N ARG A 174 10.60 12.73 -14.14
CA ARG A 174 11.71 13.66 -13.86
C ARG A 174 12.66 13.87 -15.05
N GLN A 175 12.78 12.96 -16.02
CA GLN A 175 13.73 13.12 -17.14
C GLN A 175 13.05 13.51 -18.46
N LYS A 176 13.49 14.63 -19.06
CA LYS A 176 13.39 14.84 -20.52
C LYS A 176 14.35 13.86 -21.20
N SER A 177 13.87 12.98 -22.06
CA SER A 177 14.80 12.29 -22.96
C SER A 177 15.40 13.35 -23.89
N LYS A 178 16.72 13.51 -23.83
CA LYS A 178 17.43 14.17 -24.93
C LYS A 178 17.33 13.21 -26.11
N LYS A 179 16.50 13.53 -27.10
CA LYS A 179 16.65 12.91 -28.42
C LYS A 179 18.06 13.28 -28.91
N LYS A 180 18.89 12.26 -29.17
CA LYS A 180 20.08 12.40 -30.01
C LYS A 180 19.63 12.63 -31.45
#